data_AF-A0A7Y9E2P8-F1
#
_entry.id   AF-A0A7Y9E2P8-F1
#
_cell.length_a   1.000
_cell.length_b   1.000
_cell.length_c   1.000
_cell.angle_alpha   90.00
_cell.angle_beta   90.00
_cell.angle_gamma   90.00
#
_symmetry.space_group_name_H-M   'P 1'
#
loop_
_entity.id
_entity.type
_entity.pdbx_description
1 polymer ?
#
loop_
_entity_poly.entity_id
_entity_poly.type
_entity_poly.pdbx_seq_one_letter_code
_entity_poly.pdbx_strand_id
1 'polypeptide(L)'
;MQLVAAVAAVGEPRQVRPAVAAAENATHWWRTAVAAQRALRAEALEHADFYDLTAEAVGTLRSIEELAELLARQVGGYGSGRVLRDDAGCDPAARLVRAVADVASLRIAVTSALAEGERFWSSIGHIGLEIDPTSGPEEGRP
;
A
#
# COMPACT_ATOMS: atom_id res chain seq x y z
N MET A 1 -47.74 14.48 33.31
CA MET A 1 -47.48 13.25 32.53
C MET A 1 -47.22 13.64 31.08
N GLN A 2 -45.95 13.79 30.68
CA GLN A 2 -45.45 13.54 29.32
C GLN A 2 -43.93 13.68 29.34
N LEU A 3 -43.26 12.54 29.32
CA LEU A 3 -41.82 12.41 29.12
C LEU A 3 -41.62 12.36 27.60
N VAL A 4 -41.08 13.41 26.99
CA VAL A 4 -40.68 13.38 25.58
C VAL A 4 -39.22 12.93 25.56
N ALA A 5 -39.00 11.65 25.29
CA ALA A 5 -37.68 11.09 25.04
C ALA A 5 -37.15 11.66 23.72
N ALA A 6 -36.13 12.52 23.81
CA ALA A 6 -35.30 12.87 22.66
C ALA A 6 -34.48 11.62 22.29
N VAL A 7 -34.96 10.88 21.29
CA VAL A 7 -34.15 9.86 20.62
C VAL A 7 -33.06 10.61 19.87
N ALA A 8 -31.84 10.55 20.42
CA ALA A 8 -30.64 10.98 19.74
C ALA A 8 -30.60 10.28 18.38
N ALA A 9 -30.48 11.06 17.31
CA ALA A 9 -30.19 10.56 15.99
C ALA A 9 -28.82 9.86 16.05
N VAL A 10 -28.85 8.54 16.29
CA VAL A 10 -27.73 7.65 16.01
C VAL A 10 -27.49 7.84 14.51
N GLY A 11 -26.41 8.56 14.17
CA GLY A 11 -26.02 8.79 12.79
C GLY A 11 -26.04 7.46 12.04
N GLU A 12 -26.64 7.45 10.85
CA GLU A 12 -26.75 6.25 10.05
C GLU A 12 -25.40 5.53 9.98
N PRO A 13 -25.37 4.18 10.13
CA PRO A 13 -24.13 3.44 10.05
C PRO A 13 -23.48 3.73 8.69
N ARG A 14 -22.32 4.40 8.70
CA ARG A 14 -21.53 4.69 7.50
C ARG A 14 -21.34 3.38 6.75
N GLN A 15 -22.02 3.24 5.61
CA GLN A 15 -21.92 2.04 4.79
C GLN A 15 -20.44 1.83 4.41
N VAL A 16 -19.87 0.74 4.93
CA VAL A 16 -18.47 0.41 4.69
C VAL A 16 -18.33 0.10 3.20
N ARG A 17 -17.55 0.91 2.48
CA ARG A 17 -17.21 0.65 1.08
C ARG A 17 -16.14 -0.45 1.06
N PRO A 18 -16.47 -1.71 0.69
CA PRO A 18 -15.58 -2.85 0.98
C PRO A 18 -14.18 -2.70 0.37
N ALA A 19 -14.09 -2.19 -0.87
CA ALA A 19 -12.80 -1.94 -1.53
C ALA A 19 -11.94 -0.91 -0.79
N VAL A 20 -12.55 0.15 -0.25
CA VAL A 20 -11.83 1.18 0.51
C VAL A 20 -11.35 0.63 1.84
N ALA A 21 -12.20 -0.12 2.54
CA ALA A 21 -11.84 -0.76 3.81
C ALA A 21 -10.69 -1.77 3.64
N ALA A 22 -10.70 -2.54 2.55
CA ALA A 22 -9.59 -3.43 2.22
C ALA A 22 -8.27 -2.68 1.99
N ALA A 23 -8.30 -1.57 1.24
CA ALA A 23 -7.12 -0.74 0.99
C ALA A 23 -6.60 -0.04 2.27
N GLU A 24 -7.51 0.44 3.13
CA GLU A 24 -7.17 1.00 4.45
C GLU A 24 -6.49 -0.05 5.33
N ASN A 25 -7.02 -1.28 5.36
CA ASN A 25 -6.43 -2.39 6.10
C ASN A 25 -5.04 -2.77 5.55
N ALA A 26 -4.86 -2.85 4.23
CA ALA A 26 -3.55 -3.10 3.62
C ALA A 26 -2.52 -2.02 4.04
N THR A 27 -2.93 -0.75 4.04
CA THR A 27 -2.07 0.36 4.50
C THR A 27 -1.71 0.21 5.98
N HIS A 28 -2.64 -0.23 6.82
CA HIS A 28 -2.37 -0.50 8.23
C HIS A 28 -1.31 -1.58 8.41
N TRP A 29 -1.43 -2.72 7.71
CA TRP A 29 -0.47 -3.82 7.82
C TRP A 29 0.93 -3.46 7.34
N TRP A 30 1.05 -2.69 6.25
CA TRP A 30 2.35 -2.18 5.80
C TRP A 30 3.01 -1.25 6.83
N ARG A 31 2.23 -0.40 7.51
CA ARG A 31 2.76 0.42 8.61
C ARG A 31 3.21 -0.44 9.79
N THR A 32 2.47 -1.50 10.11
CA THR A 32 2.83 -2.45 11.16
C THR A 32 4.13 -3.19 10.82
N ALA A 33 4.29 -3.67 9.58
CA ALA A 33 5.52 -4.33 9.12
C ALA A 33 6.74 -3.40 9.26
N VAL A 34 6.61 -2.13 8.85
CA VAL A 34 7.67 -1.12 9.04
C VAL A 34 7.98 -0.89 10.52
N ALA A 35 6.97 -0.79 11.38
CA ALA A 35 7.17 -0.61 12.81
C ALA A 35 7.87 -1.82 13.46
N ALA A 36 7.49 -3.04 13.05
CA ALA A 36 8.11 -4.27 13.51
C ALA A 36 9.59 -4.35 13.12
N GLN A 37 9.92 -4.11 11.84
CA GLN A 37 11.31 -4.09 11.37
C GLN A 37 12.16 -3.03 12.06
N ARG A 38 11.60 -1.84 12.34
CA ARG A 38 12.29 -0.79 13.10
C ARG A 38 12.58 -1.15 14.55
N ALA A 39 11.82 -2.08 15.14
CA ALA A 39 12.01 -2.50 16.51
C ALA A 39 13.13 -3.55 16.66
N LEU A 40 13.57 -4.17 15.55
CA LEU A 40 14.67 -5.13 15.55
C LEU A 40 16.01 -4.41 15.76
N ARG A 41 16.90 -5.06 16.51
CA ARG A 41 18.32 -4.67 16.59
C ARG A 41 19.07 -5.26 15.40
N ALA A 42 20.23 -4.71 15.08
CA ALA A 42 21.02 -5.14 13.93
C ALA A 42 21.38 -6.64 13.98
N GLU A 43 21.66 -7.17 15.18
CA GLU A 43 22.02 -8.57 15.38
C GLU A 43 20.83 -9.54 15.23
N ALA A 44 19.61 -9.02 15.28
CA ALA A 44 18.37 -9.78 15.15
C ALA A 44 17.78 -9.72 13.74
N LEU A 45 18.44 -9.04 12.79
CA LEU A 45 18.00 -8.99 11.40
C LEU A 45 18.30 -10.33 10.72
N GLU A 46 17.25 -10.97 10.23
CA GLU A 46 17.39 -12.20 9.46
C GLU A 46 17.38 -11.89 7.96
N HIS A 47 18.28 -12.55 7.23
CA HIS A 47 18.33 -12.39 5.76
C HIS A 47 17.00 -12.77 5.09
N ALA A 48 16.30 -13.76 5.65
CA ALA A 48 14.99 -14.21 5.17
C ALA A 48 13.94 -13.09 5.21
N ASP A 49 13.97 -12.22 6.22
CA ASP A 49 13.03 -11.10 6.33
C ASP A 49 13.11 -10.16 5.14
N PHE A 50 14.32 -9.86 4.65
CA PHE A 50 14.48 -8.97 3.51
C PHE A 50 13.90 -9.57 2.24
N TYR A 51 14.03 -10.89 2.08
CA TYR A 51 13.50 -11.63 0.95
C TYR A 51 11.97 -11.64 0.98
N ASP A 52 11.40 -12.05 2.11
CA ASP A 52 9.96 -12.20 2.28
C ASP A 52 9.25 -10.84 2.21
N LEU A 53 9.76 -9.81 2.89
CA LEU A 53 9.19 -8.47 2.83
C LEU A 53 9.24 -7.87 1.43
N THR A 54 10.30 -8.16 0.65
CA THR A 54 10.39 -7.70 -0.73
C THR A 54 9.40 -8.44 -1.62
N ALA A 55 9.25 -9.76 -1.45
CA ALA A 55 8.27 -10.55 -2.19
C ALA A 55 6.84 -10.03 -1.95
N GLU A 56 6.48 -9.75 -0.70
CA GLU A 56 5.20 -9.15 -0.35
C GLU A 56 5.02 -7.73 -0.91
N ALA A 57 6.09 -6.93 -0.93
CA ALA A 57 6.06 -5.58 -1.51
C ALA A 57 5.82 -5.64 -3.03
N VAL A 58 6.48 -6.55 -3.74
CA VAL A 58 6.25 -6.82 -5.16
C VAL A 58 4.81 -7.28 -5.41
N GLY A 59 4.28 -8.19 -4.58
CA GLY A 59 2.88 -8.63 -4.66
C GLY A 59 1.88 -7.47 -4.48
N THR A 60 2.16 -6.57 -3.52
CA THR A 60 1.36 -5.36 -3.32
C THR A 60 1.44 -4.41 -4.51
N LEU A 61 2.63 -4.18 -5.07
CA LEU A 61 2.80 -3.33 -6.24
C LEU A 61 2.04 -3.87 -7.46
N ARG A 62 2.05 -5.19 -7.71
CA ARG A 62 1.22 -5.81 -8.76
C ARG A 62 -0.28 -5.55 -8.54
N SER A 63 -0.74 -5.69 -7.30
CA SER A 63 -2.14 -5.39 -6.95
C SER A 63 -2.50 -3.92 -7.16
N ILE A 64 -1.57 -2.98 -6.90
CA ILE A 64 -1.75 -1.55 -7.18
C ILE A 64 -1.76 -1.28 -8.69
N GLU A 65 -0.94 -1.97 -9.48
CA GLU A 65 -0.93 -1.87 -10.94
C GLU A 65 -2.30 -2.27 -11.52
N GLU A 66 -2.84 -3.41 -11.08
CA GLU A 66 -4.18 -3.89 -11.47
C GLU A 66 -5.28 -2.91 -11.04
N LEU A 67 -5.20 -2.37 -9.82
CA LEU A 67 -6.14 -1.36 -9.34
C LEU A 67 -6.07 -0.08 -10.18
N ALA A 68 -4.88 0.39 -10.54
CA ALA A 68 -4.71 1.57 -11.40
C ALA A 68 -5.37 1.32 -12.76
N GLU A 69 -5.16 0.15 -13.36
CA GLU A 69 -5.82 -0.20 -14.61
C GLU A 69 -7.35 -0.22 -14.50
N LEU A 70 -7.89 -0.79 -13.40
CA LEU A 70 -9.32 -0.79 -13.12
C LEU A 70 -9.87 0.64 -12.96
N LEU A 71 -9.18 1.49 -12.20
CA LEU A 71 -9.58 2.88 -11.98
C LEU A 71 -9.59 3.66 -13.30
N ALA A 72 -8.59 3.50 -14.16
CA ALA A 72 -8.55 4.16 -15.46
C ALA A 72 -9.78 3.81 -16.31
N ARG A 73 -10.19 2.53 -16.33
CA ARG A 73 -11.43 2.10 -17.00
C ARG A 73 -12.69 2.71 -16.36
N GLN A 74 -12.79 2.64 -15.04
CA GLN A 74 -13.97 3.14 -14.32
C GLN A 74 -14.13 4.66 -14.47
N VAL A 75 -13.04 5.41 -14.38
CA VAL A 75 -13.01 6.86 -14.59
C VAL A 75 -13.30 7.21 -16.05
N GLY A 76 -12.75 6.47 -17.00
CA GLY A 76 -13.01 6.69 -18.43
C GLY A 76 -14.49 6.49 -18.82
N GLY A 77 -15.20 5.59 -18.12
CA GLY A 77 -16.65 5.40 -18.26
C GLY A 77 -17.50 6.28 -17.34
N TYR A 78 -16.88 7.07 -16.46
CA TYR A 78 -17.58 7.84 -15.46
C TYR A 78 -18.40 8.96 -16.11
N GLY A 79 -19.67 9.04 -15.73
CA GLY A 79 -20.61 10.01 -16.30
C GLY A 79 -21.31 9.55 -17.59
N SER A 80 -21.04 8.35 -18.09
CA SER A 80 -21.83 7.78 -19.18
C SER A 80 -23.32 7.75 -18.80
N GLY A 81 -24.16 8.39 -19.62
CA GLY A 81 -25.59 8.54 -19.38
C GLY A 81 -25.98 9.48 -18.24
N ARG A 82 -25.07 10.36 -17.77
CA ARG A 82 -25.31 11.30 -16.65
C ARG A 82 -24.84 12.72 -17.01
N VAL A 83 -25.50 13.72 -16.46
CA VAL A 83 -25.02 15.11 -16.50
C VAL A 83 -23.98 15.30 -15.41
N LEU A 84 -22.78 15.71 -15.80
CA LEU A 84 -21.69 16.02 -14.88
C LEU A 84 -21.60 17.52 -14.61
N ARG A 85 -21.15 17.86 -13.41
CA ARG A 85 -20.83 19.21 -12.97
C ARG A 85 -19.50 19.15 -12.23
N ASP A 86 -18.69 20.19 -12.39
CA ASP A 86 -17.49 20.41 -11.58
C ASP A 86 -17.75 21.59 -10.65
N ASP A 87 -17.58 21.38 -9.34
CA ASP A 87 -17.84 22.42 -8.34
C ASP A 87 -16.79 23.53 -8.34
N ALA A 88 -15.65 23.32 -9.00
CA ALA A 88 -14.63 24.33 -9.22
C ALA A 88 -14.78 25.06 -10.57
N GLY A 89 -15.89 24.85 -11.29
CA GLY A 89 -16.22 25.55 -12.54
C GLY A 89 -15.43 25.12 -13.77
N CYS A 90 -14.69 24.02 -13.71
CA CYS A 90 -14.00 23.46 -14.86
C CYS A 90 -14.93 22.64 -15.77
N ASP A 91 -14.47 22.30 -16.97
CA ASP A 91 -15.12 21.26 -17.78
C ASP A 91 -14.94 19.87 -17.11
N PRO A 92 -16.03 19.20 -16.69
CA PRO A 92 -15.94 17.86 -16.08
C PRO A 92 -15.33 16.82 -17.02
N ALA A 93 -15.57 16.92 -18.33
CA ALA A 93 -15.04 15.96 -19.29
C ALA A 93 -13.51 16.08 -19.38
N ALA A 94 -12.99 17.29 -19.50
CA ALA A 94 -11.54 17.54 -19.46
C ALA A 94 -10.89 17.06 -18.16
N ARG A 95 -11.57 17.18 -17.01
CA ARG A 95 -11.06 16.67 -15.73
C ARG A 95 -11.00 15.15 -15.68
N LEU A 96 -12.00 14.44 -16.20
CA LEU A 96 -11.97 12.98 -16.27
C LEU A 96 -10.85 12.48 -17.19
N VAL A 97 -10.63 13.14 -18.32
CA VAL A 97 -9.49 12.83 -19.21
C VAL A 97 -8.16 12.97 -18.47
N ARG A 98 -7.98 14.05 -17.70
CA ARG A 98 -6.77 14.24 -16.86
C ARG A 98 -6.65 13.15 -15.80
N ALA A 99 -7.73 12.83 -15.09
CA ALA A 99 -7.72 11.78 -14.08
C ALA A 99 -7.34 10.40 -14.66
N VAL A 100 -7.80 10.07 -15.88
CA VAL A 100 -7.37 8.85 -16.59
C VAL A 100 -5.87 8.89 -16.88
N ALA A 101 -5.35 10.04 -17.35
CA ALA A 101 -3.92 10.21 -17.60
C ALA A 101 -3.08 10.09 -16.33
N ASP A 102 -3.52 10.70 -15.22
CA ASP A 102 -2.85 10.63 -13.93
C ASP A 102 -2.76 9.19 -13.40
N VAL A 103 -3.84 8.41 -13.54
CA VAL A 103 -3.85 6.99 -13.16
C VAL A 103 -2.96 6.15 -14.08
N ALA A 104 -2.89 6.47 -15.38
CA ALA A 104 -1.94 5.83 -16.28
C ALA A 104 -0.47 6.13 -15.89
N SER A 105 -0.17 7.35 -15.48
CA SER A 105 1.14 7.72 -14.94
C SER A 105 1.47 6.98 -13.64
N LEU A 106 0.49 6.82 -12.73
CA LEU A 106 0.65 6.00 -11.53
C LEU A 106 1.02 4.57 -11.88
N ARG A 107 0.34 3.96 -12.87
CA ARG A 107 0.63 2.61 -13.32
C ARG A 107 2.08 2.48 -13.81
N ILE A 108 2.55 3.42 -14.64
CA ILE A 108 3.93 3.44 -15.14
C ILE A 108 4.92 3.49 -13.96
N ALA A 109 4.68 4.36 -12.98
CA ALA A 109 5.54 4.48 -11.81
C ALA A 109 5.59 3.18 -11.00
N VAL A 110 4.46 2.48 -10.86
CA VAL A 110 4.37 1.18 -10.19
C VAL A 110 5.14 0.10 -10.97
N THR A 111 5.03 0.06 -12.30
CA THR A 111 5.82 -0.87 -13.13
C THR A 111 7.32 -0.61 -12.98
N SER A 112 7.76 0.65 -12.91
CA SER A 112 9.15 0.98 -12.61
C SER A 112 9.57 0.51 -11.21
N ALA A 113 8.73 0.71 -10.20
CA ALA A 113 8.99 0.24 -8.84
C ALA A 113 9.08 -1.29 -8.73
N LEU A 114 8.26 -2.03 -9.50
CA LEU A 114 8.34 -3.49 -9.61
C LEU A 114 9.71 -3.93 -10.12
N ALA A 115 10.20 -3.30 -11.19
CA ALA A 115 11.52 -3.61 -11.73
C ALA A 115 12.66 -3.34 -10.74
N GLU A 116 12.54 -2.29 -9.91
CA GLU A 116 13.49 -2.04 -8.83
C GLU A 116 13.38 -3.08 -7.70
N GLY A 117 12.18 -3.51 -7.34
CA GLY A 117 11.96 -4.57 -6.36
C GLY A 117 12.59 -5.89 -6.79
N GLU A 118 12.45 -6.28 -8.05
CA GLU A 118 13.08 -7.47 -8.61
C GLU A 118 14.62 -7.35 -8.65
N ARG A 119 15.14 -6.15 -8.95
CA ARG A 119 16.59 -5.87 -8.85
C ARG A 119 17.12 -5.99 -7.43
N PHE A 120 16.42 -5.42 -6.45
CA PHE A 120 16.77 -5.55 -5.03
C PHE A 120 16.77 -7.02 -4.61
N TRP A 121 15.70 -7.74 -4.95
CA TRP A 121 15.55 -9.17 -4.65
C TRP A 121 16.71 -10.00 -5.21
N SER A 122 17.07 -9.78 -6.47
CA SER A 122 18.24 -10.42 -7.09
C SER A 122 19.54 -10.04 -6.38
N SER A 123 19.69 -8.78 -5.95
CA SER A 123 20.92 -8.30 -5.33
C SER A 123 21.13 -8.90 -3.95
N ILE A 124 20.07 -8.98 -3.15
CA ILE A 124 20.14 -9.51 -1.79
C ILE A 124 20.22 -11.05 -1.80
N GLY A 125 19.51 -11.73 -2.71
CA GLY A 125 19.50 -13.19 -2.78
C GLY A 125 20.86 -13.86 -3.04
N HIS A 126 21.89 -13.08 -3.39
CA HIS A 126 23.26 -13.57 -3.55
C HIS A 126 24.17 -13.33 -2.33
N ILE A 127 23.65 -12.77 -1.24
CA ILE A 127 24.41 -12.49 -0.02
C ILE A 127 24.25 -13.67 0.95
N GLY A 128 25.34 -14.40 1.20
CA GLY A 128 25.43 -15.36 2.30
C GLY A 128 25.92 -14.71 3.59
N LEU A 129 25.35 -15.09 4.73
CA LEU A 129 25.88 -14.75 6.05
C LEU A 129 26.68 -15.92 6.59
N GLU A 130 27.97 -15.69 6.85
CA GLU A 130 28.84 -16.63 7.56
C GLU A 130 29.05 -16.12 8.99
N ILE A 131 28.87 -16.98 9.98
CA ILE A 131 29.23 -16.65 11.37
C ILE A 131 30.74 -16.89 11.50
N ASP A 132 31.49 -15.84 11.87
CA ASP A 132 32.91 -15.99 12.18
C ASP A 132 33.07 -16.87 13.42
N PRO A 133 33.64 -18.09 13.31
CA PRO A 133 33.78 -19.01 14.43
C PRO A 133 34.72 -18.48 15.53
N THR A 134 35.48 -17.41 15.26
CA THR A 134 36.39 -16.77 16.23
C THR A 134 35.73 -15.66 17.04
N SER A 135 34.48 -15.29 16.74
CA SER A 135 33.73 -14.23 17.43
C SER A 135 32.97 -14.68 18.69
N GLY A 136 33.31 -15.85 19.24
CA GLY A 136 32.81 -16.32 20.53
C GLY A 136 33.22 -15.37 21.67
N PRO A 137 32.45 -15.32 22.78
CA PRO A 137 32.75 -14.42 23.90
C PRO A 137 34.19 -14.68 24.40
N GLU A 138 34.96 -13.61 24.64
CA GLU A 138 36.25 -13.67 25.32
C GLU A 138 36.05 -14.21 26.75
N GLU A 139 35.96 -15.53 26.88
CA GLU A 139 35.85 -16.21 28.15
C GLU A 139 37.26 -16.35 28.73
N GLY A 140 37.62 -15.41 29.61
CA GLY A 140 38.64 -15.55 30.65
C GLY A 140 40.08 -15.82 30.16
N ARG A 141 40.83 -14.74 29.89
CA ARG A 141 42.30 -14.79 29.97
C ARG A 141 42.69 -14.81 31.47
N PRO A 142 43.61 -15.71 31.90
CA PRO A 142 43.83 -16.11 33.30
C PRO A 142 44.29 -15.00 34.26
#